data_AF-A0A3S1BGR0-F1
#
_entry.id   AF-A0A3S1BGR0-F1
#
_cell.length_a   1.000
_cell.length_b   1.000
_cell.length_c   1.000
_cell.angle_alpha   90.00
_cell.angle_beta   90.00
_cell.angle_gamma   90.00
#
_symmetry.space_group_name_H-M   'P 1'
#
loop_
_entity.id
_entity.type
_entity.pdbx_description
1 polymer ?
#
loop_
_entity_poly.entity_id
_entity_poly.type
_entity_poly.pdbx_seq_one_letter_code
_entity_poly.pdbx_strand_id
1 'polypeptide(L)'
;MTEPSFHPALVPYCDKVIAANKAVRMIRPGQHVFVGTACATPRTLVAALESLPNPPDDVELVHFITTDAVPHRDGQSFTKYHHRSFFVDSDIRAAVKQGLAEYVPISIAQVPKLIELGRIPIDVALIQVSMPDEFGYVSLGISVDVIPAALERAELVIAEMNPAMPRSMGYSTIHLDQIDQLVWVDTPVTEYVHPAV
;
A
#
# COMPACT_ATOMS: atom_id res chain seq x y z
N MET A 1 0.66 -15.54 -24.01
CA MET A 1 0.10 -15.04 -22.75
C MET A 1 -0.56 -16.20 -22.06
N THR A 2 0.16 -16.84 -21.14
CA THR A 2 -0.40 -17.83 -20.23
C THR A 2 -1.30 -17.08 -19.25
N GLU A 3 -2.52 -17.57 -19.06
CA GLU A 3 -3.36 -17.10 -17.95
C GLU A 3 -2.56 -17.23 -16.65
N PRO A 4 -2.59 -16.22 -15.74
CA PRO A 4 -1.90 -16.34 -14.47
C PRO A 4 -2.47 -17.59 -13.78
N SER A 5 -1.61 -18.59 -13.59
CA SER A 5 -1.98 -19.83 -12.92
C SER A 5 -2.43 -19.47 -11.52
N PHE A 6 -3.73 -19.56 -11.30
CA PHE A 6 -4.35 -19.24 -10.03
C PHE A 6 -3.76 -20.15 -8.93
N HIS A 7 -3.12 -19.57 -7.91
CA HIS A 7 -2.43 -20.37 -6.90
C HIS A 7 -3.45 -21.21 -6.09
N PRO A 8 -3.23 -22.52 -5.89
CA PRO A 8 -4.23 -23.40 -5.26
C PRO A 8 -4.73 -22.92 -3.89
N ALA A 9 -3.85 -22.32 -3.08
CA ALA A 9 -4.21 -21.75 -1.77
C ALA A 9 -5.25 -20.61 -1.85
N LEU A 10 -5.48 -20.03 -3.02
CA LEU A 10 -6.45 -18.96 -3.22
C LEU A 10 -7.79 -19.44 -3.74
N VAL A 11 -7.93 -20.73 -4.05
CA VAL A 11 -9.20 -21.30 -4.56
C VAL A 11 -10.37 -21.01 -3.62
N PRO A 12 -10.21 -21.10 -2.28
CA PRO A 12 -11.28 -20.72 -1.35
C PRO A 12 -11.63 -19.22 -1.37
N TYR A 13 -10.77 -18.37 -1.93
CA TYR A 13 -10.86 -16.91 -1.88
C TYR A 13 -10.96 -16.27 -3.28
N CYS A 14 -11.27 -17.05 -4.32
CA CYS A 14 -11.25 -16.58 -5.71
C CYS A 14 -12.17 -15.39 -5.97
N ASP A 15 -13.28 -15.28 -5.24
CA ASP A 15 -14.22 -14.16 -5.33
C ASP A 15 -13.62 -12.82 -4.85
N LYS A 16 -12.58 -12.87 -4.00
CA LYS A 16 -11.84 -11.68 -3.54
C LYS A 16 -10.68 -11.32 -4.49
N VAL A 17 -10.23 -12.24 -5.34
CA VAL A 17 -9.05 -12.02 -6.18
C VAL A 17 -9.44 -11.28 -7.46
N ILE A 18 -8.91 -10.08 -7.63
CA ILE A 18 -9.17 -9.22 -8.79
C ILE A 18 -7.87 -8.64 -9.36
N ALA A 19 -7.93 -8.15 -10.59
CA ALA A 19 -6.81 -7.44 -11.20
C ALA A 19 -6.59 -6.07 -10.52
N ALA A 20 -5.32 -5.64 -10.40
CA ALA A 20 -4.95 -4.38 -9.76
C ALA A 20 -5.70 -3.16 -10.31
N ASN A 21 -5.81 -3.07 -11.64
CA ASN A 21 -6.53 -1.99 -12.33
C ASN A 21 -8.05 -1.95 -12.04
N LYS A 22 -8.65 -3.07 -11.62
CA LYS A 22 -10.04 -3.16 -11.18
C LYS A 22 -10.13 -2.78 -9.70
N ALA A 23 -9.17 -3.22 -8.89
CA ALA A 23 -9.12 -2.93 -7.46
C ALA A 23 -9.01 -1.41 -7.19
N VAL A 24 -8.08 -0.73 -7.84
CA VAL A 24 -7.87 0.71 -7.64
C VAL A 24 -9.03 1.58 -8.12
N ARG A 25 -9.92 1.06 -8.98
CA ARG A 25 -11.16 1.76 -9.41
C ARG A 25 -12.26 1.75 -8.35
N MET A 26 -12.09 1.00 -7.27
CA MET A 26 -12.99 1.03 -6.13
C MET A 26 -12.74 2.25 -5.23
N ILE A 27 -11.57 2.89 -5.36
CA ILE A 27 -11.25 4.15 -4.68
C ILE A 27 -12.11 5.26 -5.28
N ARG A 28 -12.77 6.00 -4.40
CA ARG A 28 -13.72 7.07 -4.72
C ARG A 28 -13.07 8.44 -4.58
N PRO A 29 -13.62 9.47 -5.26
CA PRO A 29 -13.16 10.84 -5.07
C PRO A 29 -13.17 11.28 -3.60
N GLY A 30 -12.18 12.06 -3.20
CA GLY A 30 -12.05 12.60 -1.84
C GLY A 30 -11.54 11.63 -0.77
N GLN A 31 -11.21 10.38 -1.13
CA GLN A 31 -10.75 9.38 -0.16
C GLN A 31 -9.26 9.54 0.18
N HIS A 32 -8.94 9.28 1.44
CA HIS A 32 -7.59 9.20 1.98
C HIS A 32 -7.12 7.75 1.92
N VAL A 33 -6.12 7.50 1.08
CA VAL A 33 -5.62 6.16 0.79
C VAL A 33 -4.31 5.96 1.53
N PHE A 34 -4.33 5.14 2.58
CA PHE A 34 -3.11 4.69 3.22
C PHE A 34 -2.34 3.76 2.29
N VAL A 35 -1.04 4.01 2.13
CA VAL A 35 -0.13 3.15 1.36
C VAL A 35 0.85 2.48 2.31
N GLY A 36 0.90 1.15 2.25
CA GLY A 36 1.86 0.32 2.98
C GLY A 36 3.30 0.78 2.78
N THR A 37 4.14 0.56 3.78
CA THR A 37 5.36 1.32 3.97
C THR A 37 6.63 0.57 3.54
N ALA A 38 7.66 1.36 3.24
CA ALA A 38 9.01 0.95 2.91
C ALA A 38 9.02 -0.14 1.82
N CYS A 39 9.82 -1.19 1.98
CA CYS A 39 9.92 -2.28 1.02
C CYS A 39 8.62 -3.11 0.86
N ALA A 40 7.69 -3.01 1.81
CA ALA A 40 6.37 -3.65 1.71
C ALA A 40 5.34 -2.80 0.96
N THR A 41 5.71 -1.63 0.44
CA THR A 41 4.83 -0.81 -0.40
C THR A 41 4.18 -1.68 -1.50
N PRO A 42 2.84 -1.68 -1.64
CA PRO A 42 2.15 -2.46 -2.66
C PRO A 42 2.30 -1.80 -4.03
N ARG A 43 3.43 -2.04 -4.68
CA ARG A 43 3.87 -1.35 -5.89
C ARG A 43 2.98 -1.60 -7.10
N THR A 44 2.38 -2.78 -7.22
CA THR A 44 1.45 -3.09 -8.33
C THR A 44 0.15 -2.30 -8.21
N LEU A 45 -0.38 -2.12 -6.99
CA LEU A 45 -1.54 -1.30 -6.69
C LEU A 45 -1.21 0.18 -6.87
N VAL A 46 -0.09 0.67 -6.35
CA VAL A 46 0.33 2.07 -6.55
C VAL A 46 0.53 2.36 -8.05
N ALA A 47 1.23 1.50 -8.78
CA ALA A 47 1.40 1.66 -10.23
C ALA A 47 0.07 1.59 -11.00
N ALA A 48 -0.85 0.71 -10.61
CA ALA A 48 -2.18 0.65 -11.19
C ALA A 48 -2.98 1.94 -10.95
N LEU A 49 -2.86 2.52 -9.75
CA LEU A 49 -3.52 3.77 -9.38
C LEU A 49 -2.94 4.97 -10.17
N GLU A 50 -1.61 5.09 -10.23
CA GLU A 50 -0.89 6.13 -10.99
C GLU A 50 -1.11 6.05 -12.51
N SER A 51 -1.31 4.84 -13.02
CA SER A 51 -1.58 4.60 -14.46
C SER A 51 -3.03 4.83 -14.87
N LEU A 52 -3.95 5.15 -13.93
CA LEU A 52 -5.33 5.47 -14.30
C LEU A 52 -5.36 6.65 -15.29
N PRO A 53 -6.11 6.55 -16.40
CA PRO A 53 -6.20 7.63 -17.37
C PRO A 53 -6.95 8.84 -16.81
N ASN A 54 -7.98 8.57 -16.00
CA ASN A 54 -8.76 9.55 -15.26
C ASN A 54 -8.68 9.17 -13.78
N PRO A 55 -7.72 9.73 -13.03
CA PRO A 55 -7.66 9.52 -11.58
C PRO A 55 -8.91 10.11 -10.92
N PRO A 56 -9.44 9.50 -9.85
CA PRO A 56 -10.51 10.11 -9.06
C PRO A 56 -10.05 11.44 -8.43
N ASP A 57 -10.92 12.45 -8.48
CA ASP A 57 -10.62 13.78 -7.94
C ASP A 57 -10.38 13.75 -6.43
N ASP A 58 -9.50 14.63 -5.94
CA ASP A 58 -9.24 14.87 -4.51
C ASP A 58 -8.83 13.63 -3.70
N VAL A 59 -8.29 12.59 -4.35
CA VAL A 59 -7.67 11.46 -3.63
C VAL A 59 -6.30 11.86 -3.10
N GLU A 60 -6.09 11.61 -1.80
CA GLU A 60 -4.82 11.85 -1.11
C GLU A 60 -4.16 10.53 -0.72
N LEU A 61 -2.89 10.34 -1.10
CA LEU A 61 -2.08 9.19 -0.68
C LEU A 61 -1.37 9.53 0.63
N VAL A 62 -1.69 8.79 1.69
CA VAL A 62 -1.17 9.00 3.05
C VAL A 62 -0.14 7.92 3.37
N HIS A 63 1.12 8.30 3.60
CA HIS A 63 2.19 7.31 3.76
C HIS A 63 3.42 7.79 4.53
N PHE A 64 4.32 6.85 4.82
CA PHE A 64 5.69 7.12 5.28
C PHE A 64 6.66 6.96 4.11
N ILE A 65 7.58 6.01 4.20
CA ILE A 65 8.54 5.68 3.15
C ILE A 65 7.81 4.86 2.09
N THR A 66 8.00 5.21 0.82
CA THR A 66 7.59 4.44 -0.34
C THR A 66 8.86 4.10 -1.12
N THR A 67 9.11 2.81 -1.38
CA THR A 67 10.35 2.39 -2.06
C THR A 67 10.05 1.96 -3.49
N ASP A 68 10.53 2.73 -4.46
CA ASP A 68 10.38 2.51 -5.90
C ASP A 68 8.92 2.32 -6.33
N ALA A 69 8.02 3.15 -5.78
CA ALA A 69 6.58 3.04 -6.02
C ALA A 69 5.98 4.31 -6.64
N VAL A 70 6.48 5.50 -6.27
CA VAL A 70 5.96 6.78 -6.75
C VAL A 70 6.70 7.20 -8.02
N PRO A 71 5.99 7.51 -9.13
CA PRO A 71 6.63 7.81 -10.41
C PRO A 71 7.42 9.11 -10.34
N HIS A 72 8.73 9.01 -10.51
CA HIS A 72 9.64 10.14 -10.62
C HIS A 72 10.84 9.79 -11.49
N ARG A 73 11.44 10.79 -12.14
CA ARG A 73 12.63 10.64 -12.98
C ARG A 73 13.37 11.97 -13.06
N ASP A 74 14.70 11.93 -13.02
CA ASP A 74 15.56 13.10 -13.23
C ASP A 74 15.18 14.31 -12.33
N GLY A 75 14.74 14.02 -11.09
CA GLY A 75 14.33 15.03 -10.11
C GLY A 75 12.92 15.61 -10.31
N GLN A 76 12.13 15.06 -11.23
CA GLN A 76 10.73 15.43 -11.47
C GLN A 76 9.80 14.29 -11.06
N SER A 77 8.74 14.57 -10.32
CA SER A 77 7.64 13.64 -10.09
C SER A 77 6.60 13.79 -11.19
N PHE A 78 5.96 12.66 -11.51
CA PHE A 78 4.84 12.55 -12.45
C PHE A 78 3.59 12.00 -11.76
N THR A 79 3.56 12.00 -10.43
CA THR A 79 2.36 11.59 -9.67
C THR A 79 1.15 12.41 -10.11
N LYS A 80 0.01 11.74 -10.18
CA LYS A 80 -1.29 12.36 -10.45
C LYS A 80 -2.09 12.64 -9.19
N TYR A 81 -1.57 12.27 -8.02
CA TYR A 81 -2.27 12.34 -6.75
C TYR A 81 -1.61 13.34 -5.82
N HIS A 82 -2.40 13.87 -4.89
CA HIS A 82 -1.83 14.59 -3.75
C HIS A 82 -1.23 13.57 -2.79
N HIS A 83 -0.05 13.85 -2.26
CA HIS A 83 0.57 13.00 -1.24
C HIS A 83 0.68 13.73 0.08
N ARG A 84 0.26 13.09 1.16
CA ARG A 84 0.59 13.50 2.53
C ARG A 84 1.58 12.50 3.10
N SER A 85 2.84 12.93 3.18
CA SER A 85 3.91 12.09 3.70
C SER A 85 4.35 12.51 5.10
N PHE A 86 4.59 11.53 5.95
CA PHE A 86 5.21 11.70 7.27
C PHE A 86 6.74 11.52 7.25
N PHE A 87 7.32 11.19 6.08
CA PHE A 87 8.77 11.05 5.89
C PHE A 87 9.19 11.32 4.44
N VAL A 88 10.19 12.19 4.23
CA VAL A 88 10.68 12.51 2.87
C VAL A 88 11.85 11.62 2.48
N ASP A 89 11.57 10.55 1.73
CA ASP A 89 12.56 9.63 1.14
C ASP A 89 13.04 10.08 -0.25
N SER A 90 13.57 9.18 -1.08
CA SER A 90 13.93 9.47 -2.47
C SER A 90 12.70 9.59 -3.38
N ASP A 91 11.71 8.71 -3.20
CA ASP A 91 10.50 8.61 -4.03
C ASP A 91 9.69 9.91 -4.03
N ILE A 92 9.48 10.48 -2.85
CA ILE A 92 8.59 11.65 -2.71
C ILE A 92 9.30 13.00 -2.77
N ARG A 93 10.64 13.02 -2.76
CA ARG A 93 11.43 14.27 -2.71
C ARG A 93 11.14 15.21 -3.87
N ALA A 94 10.96 14.66 -5.07
CA ALA A 94 10.64 15.46 -6.24
C ALA A 94 9.24 16.08 -6.14
N ALA A 95 8.25 15.29 -5.72
CA ALA A 95 6.87 15.74 -5.54
C ALA A 95 6.78 16.86 -4.50
N VAL A 96 7.47 16.74 -3.36
CA VAL A 96 7.52 17.80 -2.33
C VAL A 96 8.11 19.09 -2.90
N LYS A 97 9.22 19.00 -3.66
CA LYS A 97 9.83 20.19 -4.28
C LYS A 97 8.92 20.86 -5.32
N GLN A 98 8.09 20.09 -5.99
CA GLN A 98 7.14 20.57 -6.99
C GLN A 98 5.83 21.07 -6.37
N GLY A 99 5.63 20.93 -5.05
CA GLY A 99 4.37 21.27 -4.39
C GLY A 99 3.23 20.28 -4.67
N LEU A 100 3.56 19.06 -5.12
CA LEU A 100 2.61 17.97 -5.38
C LEU A 100 2.41 17.07 -4.15
N ALA A 101 3.25 17.25 -3.13
CA ALA A 101 3.21 16.50 -1.88
C ALA A 101 3.44 17.41 -0.68
N GLU A 102 2.67 17.19 0.38
CA GLU A 102 2.84 17.79 1.69
C GLU A 102 3.69 16.89 2.59
N TYR A 103 4.62 17.51 3.32
CA TYR A 103 5.34 16.86 4.41
C TYR A 103 4.75 17.30 5.75
N VAL A 104 4.28 16.35 6.54
CA VAL A 104 3.73 16.57 7.88
C VAL A 104 4.75 16.09 8.92
N PRO A 105 5.48 17.00 9.59
CA PRO A 105 6.49 16.61 10.56
C PRO A 105 5.83 16.09 11.84
N ILE A 106 5.95 14.79 12.09
CA ILE A 106 5.39 14.13 13.26
C ILE A 106 6.21 12.91 13.68
N SER A 107 6.15 12.56 14.97
CA SER A 107 6.70 11.29 15.44
C SER A 107 5.86 10.11 14.93
N ILE A 108 6.50 9.12 14.32
CA ILE A 108 5.83 7.89 13.86
C ILE A 108 5.06 7.20 14.99
N ALA A 109 5.56 7.26 16.23
CA ALA A 109 4.90 6.67 17.39
C ALA A 109 3.56 7.33 17.74
N GLN A 110 3.31 8.55 17.28
CA GLN A 110 2.05 9.27 17.49
C GLN A 110 1.01 9.00 16.39
N VAL A 111 1.46 8.57 15.20
CA VAL A 111 0.58 8.40 14.04
C VAL A 111 -0.52 7.36 14.26
N PRO A 112 -0.26 6.16 14.83
CA PRO A 112 -1.32 5.19 15.13
C PRO A 112 -2.44 5.82 15.95
N LYS A 113 -2.08 6.57 17.01
CA LYS A 113 -3.07 7.21 17.87
C LYS A 113 -3.88 8.29 17.14
N LEU A 114 -3.28 9.00 16.20
CA LEU A 114 -3.99 10.02 15.44
C LEU A 114 -4.93 9.42 14.39
N ILE A 115 -4.55 8.30 13.77
CA ILE A 115 -5.43 7.50 12.92
C ILE A 115 -6.60 6.97 13.75
N GLU A 116 -6.32 6.37 14.91
CA GLU A 116 -7.34 5.91 15.86
C GLU A 116 -8.30 7.02 16.30
N LEU A 117 -7.86 8.28 16.37
CA LEU A 117 -8.72 9.40 16.76
C LEU A 117 -9.43 10.05 15.56
N GLY A 118 -9.23 9.56 14.34
CA GLY A 118 -9.76 10.14 13.10
C GLY A 118 -9.14 11.48 12.73
N ARG A 119 -8.00 11.85 13.33
CA ARG A 119 -7.27 13.10 13.01
C ARG A 119 -6.40 12.95 11.78
N ILE A 120 -5.96 11.73 11.50
CA ILE A 120 -5.41 11.33 10.21
C ILE A 120 -6.47 10.39 9.61
N PRO A 121 -7.33 10.90 8.72
CA PRO A 121 -8.37 10.09 8.10
C PRO A 121 -7.74 9.04 7.18
N ILE A 122 -8.28 7.83 7.21
CA ILE A 122 -7.91 6.71 6.34
C ILE A 122 -9.20 6.04 5.91
N ASP A 123 -9.54 6.17 4.63
CA ASP A 123 -10.75 5.59 4.05
C ASP A 123 -10.43 4.26 3.35
N VAL A 124 -9.24 4.14 2.76
CA VAL A 124 -8.76 2.96 2.04
C VAL A 124 -7.36 2.58 2.52
N ALA A 125 -7.08 1.30 2.69
CA ALA A 125 -5.74 0.79 2.96
C ALA A 125 -5.25 -0.10 1.81
N LEU A 126 -4.13 0.30 1.19
CA LEU A 126 -3.38 -0.53 0.25
C LEU A 126 -2.21 -1.15 0.99
N ILE A 127 -2.17 -2.48 1.09
CA ILE A 127 -1.13 -3.21 1.82
C ILE A 127 -0.55 -4.34 0.98
N GLN A 128 0.54 -4.94 1.46
CA GLN A 128 1.09 -6.18 0.91
C GLN A 128 1.16 -7.22 2.02
N VAL A 129 0.82 -8.47 1.70
CA VAL A 129 0.72 -9.58 2.65
C VAL A 129 1.31 -10.87 2.09
N SER A 130 1.67 -11.78 3.00
CA SER A 130 2.08 -13.15 2.68
C SER A 130 0.92 -14.02 2.19
N MET A 131 1.24 -15.25 1.80
CA MET A 131 0.24 -16.30 1.58
C MET A 131 -0.57 -16.60 2.85
N PRO A 132 -1.86 -16.96 2.70
CA PRO A 132 -2.66 -17.43 3.81
C PRO A 132 -2.17 -18.79 4.31
N ASP A 133 -2.33 -19.03 5.60
CA ASP A 133 -2.21 -20.36 6.17
C ASP A 133 -3.53 -21.15 6.01
N GLU A 134 -3.55 -22.37 6.55
CA GLU A 134 -4.71 -23.26 6.51
C GLU A 134 -5.96 -22.71 7.22
N PHE A 135 -5.79 -21.67 8.06
CA PHE A 135 -6.86 -21.02 8.80
C PHE A 135 -7.26 -19.66 8.22
N GLY A 136 -6.72 -19.27 7.07
CA GLY A 136 -7.06 -18.00 6.42
C GLY A 136 -6.37 -16.77 7.00
N TYR A 137 -5.34 -16.93 7.84
CA TYR A 137 -4.54 -15.81 8.30
C TYR A 137 -3.39 -15.54 7.35
N VAL A 138 -3.11 -14.27 7.12
CA VAL A 138 -1.95 -13.75 6.36
C VAL A 138 -1.06 -12.92 7.29
N SER A 139 0.15 -12.59 6.83
CA SER A 139 1.08 -11.72 7.54
C SER A 139 1.37 -10.45 6.76
N LEU A 140 1.41 -9.30 7.43
CA LEU A 140 1.94 -8.03 6.92
C LEU A 140 3.46 -8.12 6.60
N GLY A 141 4.12 -9.17 7.09
CA GLY A 141 5.51 -9.47 6.77
C GLY A 141 6.49 -8.45 7.31
N ILE A 142 7.25 -7.80 6.44
CA ILE A 142 8.40 -6.97 6.83
C ILE A 142 8.02 -5.57 7.35
N SER A 143 6.78 -5.13 7.13
CA SER A 143 6.30 -3.83 7.60
C SER A 143 5.01 -4.03 8.41
N VAL A 144 5.03 -3.62 9.67
CA VAL A 144 3.85 -3.61 10.55
C VAL A 144 3.55 -2.19 10.98
N ASP A 145 4.56 -1.50 11.53
CA ASP A 145 4.54 -0.08 11.92
C ASP A 145 3.16 0.50 12.30
N VAL A 146 2.54 1.28 11.41
CA VAL A 146 1.26 1.96 11.61
C VAL A 146 0.12 1.26 10.88
N ILE A 147 0.41 0.21 10.09
CA ILE A 147 -0.57 -0.51 9.27
C ILE A 147 -1.75 -1.03 10.10
N PRO A 148 -1.58 -1.67 11.28
CA PRO A 148 -2.72 -2.11 12.08
C PRO A 148 -3.73 -0.98 12.38
N ALA A 149 -3.25 0.21 12.72
CA ALA A 149 -4.14 1.36 12.97
C ALA A 149 -4.87 1.83 11.70
N ALA A 150 -4.21 1.76 10.54
CA ALA A 150 -4.83 2.04 9.25
C ALA A 150 -5.92 1.01 8.90
N LEU A 151 -5.67 -0.28 9.15
CA LEU A 151 -6.63 -1.36 8.91
C LEU A 151 -7.87 -1.27 9.80
N GLU A 152 -7.71 -0.86 11.06
CA GLU A 152 -8.85 -0.65 11.96
C GLU A 152 -9.77 0.50 11.53
N ARG A 153 -9.29 1.41 10.67
CA ARG A 153 -10.03 2.61 10.24
C ARG A 153 -10.51 2.56 8.80
N ALA A 154 -9.79 1.88 7.91
CA ALA A 154 -10.14 1.79 6.51
C ALA A 154 -11.50 1.11 6.31
N GLU A 155 -12.33 1.69 5.45
CA GLU A 155 -13.59 1.09 5.00
C GLU A 155 -13.38 0.10 3.85
N LEU A 156 -12.24 0.22 3.17
CA LEU A 156 -11.83 -0.65 2.07
C LEU A 156 -10.36 -1.05 2.24
N VAL A 157 -10.11 -2.35 2.35
CA VAL A 157 -8.76 -2.92 2.43
C VAL A 157 -8.48 -3.72 1.16
N ILE A 158 -7.45 -3.30 0.42
CA ILE A 158 -6.97 -3.98 -0.77
C ILE A 158 -5.54 -4.46 -0.51
N ALA A 159 -5.32 -5.77 -0.57
CA ALA A 159 -4.02 -6.36 -0.32
C ALA A 159 -3.39 -6.94 -1.59
N GLU A 160 -2.14 -6.60 -1.84
CA GLU A 160 -1.26 -7.41 -2.69
C GLU A 160 -0.86 -8.65 -1.94
N MET A 161 -1.20 -9.81 -2.48
CA MET A 161 -0.77 -11.08 -1.94
C MET A 161 0.46 -11.56 -2.69
N ASN A 162 1.56 -11.66 -1.96
CA ASN A 162 2.86 -11.99 -2.51
C ASN A 162 3.46 -13.23 -1.80
N PRO A 163 3.71 -14.34 -2.53
CA PRO A 163 4.41 -15.51 -1.98
C PRO A 163 5.80 -15.21 -1.44
N ALA A 164 6.48 -14.19 -1.96
CA ALA A 164 7.79 -13.77 -1.49
C ALA A 164 7.74 -12.96 -0.19
N MET A 165 6.57 -12.44 0.22
CA MET A 165 6.43 -11.71 1.48
C MET A 165 6.59 -12.69 2.66
N PRO A 166 7.62 -12.54 3.50
CA PRO A 166 7.85 -13.45 4.60
C PRO A 166 6.71 -13.35 5.63
N ARG A 167 6.42 -14.46 6.30
CA ARG A 167 5.53 -14.47 7.45
C ARG A 167 6.31 -14.08 8.70
N SER A 168 6.14 -12.85 9.17
CA SER A 168 6.68 -12.40 10.46
C SER A 168 5.73 -12.78 11.60
N MET A 169 6.26 -12.80 12.82
CA MET A 169 5.48 -13.06 14.04
C MET A 169 5.10 -11.74 14.75
N GLY A 170 4.20 -11.82 15.73
CA GLY A 170 3.74 -10.67 16.51
C GLY A 170 2.47 -10.06 15.94
N TYR A 171 2.36 -8.73 15.98
CA TYR A 171 1.18 -7.98 15.52
C TYR A 171 1.03 -7.88 14.00
N SER A 172 1.73 -8.74 13.24
CA SER A 172 1.68 -8.76 11.77
C SER A 172 0.56 -9.64 11.21
N THR A 173 -0.12 -10.43 12.06
CA THR A 173 -1.10 -11.42 11.60
C THR A 173 -2.49 -10.81 11.47
N ILE A 174 -3.12 -10.93 10.29
CA ILE A 174 -4.49 -10.50 10.03
C ILE A 174 -5.27 -11.60 9.31
N HIS A 175 -6.59 -11.65 9.49
CA HIS A 175 -7.44 -12.64 8.83
C HIS A 175 -7.93 -12.12 7.47
N LEU A 176 -8.11 -12.99 6.48
CA LEU A 176 -8.60 -12.62 5.15
C LEU A 176 -10.00 -11.98 5.15
N ASP A 177 -10.79 -12.15 6.21
CA ASP A 177 -12.07 -11.46 6.37
C ASP A 177 -11.90 -9.95 6.58
N GLN A 178 -10.72 -9.49 7.02
CA GLN A 178 -10.38 -8.07 7.16
C GLN A 178 -9.89 -7.46 5.84
N ILE A 179 -9.82 -8.25 4.76
CA ILE A 179 -9.37 -7.79 3.44
C ILE A 179 -10.53 -7.93 2.45
N ASP A 180 -10.91 -6.83 1.82
CA ASP A 180 -12.02 -6.81 0.86
C ASP A 180 -11.62 -7.40 -0.48
N GLN A 181 -10.43 -7.03 -0.98
CA GLN A 181 -9.94 -7.44 -2.29
C GLN A 181 -8.47 -7.84 -2.25
N LEU A 182 -8.14 -8.85 -3.04
CA LEU A 182 -6.81 -9.41 -3.19
C LEU A 182 -6.31 -9.18 -4.62
N VAL A 183 -5.04 -8.79 -4.72
CA VAL A 183 -4.32 -8.73 -6.00
C VAL A 183 -3.14 -9.69 -5.91
N TRP A 184 -3.16 -10.73 -6.74
CA TRP A 184 -2.04 -11.66 -6.82
C TRP A 184 -0.82 -11.01 -7.46
N VAL A 185 0.33 -11.14 -6.80
CA VAL A 185 1.64 -10.77 -7.37
C VAL A 185 2.63 -11.89 -7.13
N ASP A 186 3.57 -12.06 -8.06
CA ASP A 186 4.69 -13.00 -7.94
C ASP A 186 5.97 -12.26 -8.29
N THR A 187 6.41 -11.45 -7.35
CA THR A 187 7.59 -10.60 -7.50
C THR A 187 8.39 -10.62 -6.21
N PRO A 188 9.74 -10.57 -6.27
CA PRO A 188 10.55 -10.41 -5.07
C PRO A 188 10.08 -9.23 -4.22
N VAL A 189 10.20 -9.37 -2.90
CA VAL A 189 10.03 -8.22 -2.00
C VAL A 189 11.14 -7.22 -2.32
N THR A 190 10.79 -5.94 -2.42
CA THR A 190 11.75 -4.89 -2.75
C THR A 190 12.86 -4.83 -1.72
N GLU A 191 14.06 -4.55 -2.19
CA GLU A 191 15.22 -4.31 -1.36
C GLU A 191 15.56 -2.82 -1.40
N TYR A 192 15.86 -2.24 -0.24
CA TYR A 192 16.42 -0.92 -0.19
C TYR A 192 17.95 -1.02 -0.30
N VAL A 193 18.50 -0.46 -1.37
CA VAL A 193 19.95 -0.50 -1.64
C VAL A 193 20.56 0.84 -1.27
N HIS A 194 21.46 0.83 -0.28
CA HIS A 194 22.27 2.02 0.02
C HIS A 194 23.23 2.30 -1.14
N PRO A 195 23.39 3.57 -1.56
CA PRO A 195 24.46 3.96 -2.46
C PRO A 195 25.80 3.53 -1.87
N ALA A 196 26.71 3.05 -2.71
CA ALA A 196 28.09 2.84 -2.31
C ALA A 196 28.66 4.17 -1.80
N VAL A 197 29.24 4.14 -0.59
CA VAL A 197 29.90 5.29 0.05
C VAL A 197 31.15 5.67 -0.72
#